data_AF-A0A7C7KU12-F1
#
_entry.id   AF-A0A7C7KU12-F1
#
_cell.length_a   1.000
_cell.length_b   1.000
_cell.length_c   1.000
_cell.angle_alpha   90.00
_cell.angle_beta   90.00
_cell.angle_gamma   90.00
#
_symmetry.space_group_name_H-M   'P 1'
#
loop_
_entity.id
_entity.type
_entity.pdbx_description
1 polymer ?
#
loop_
_entity_poly.entity_id
_entity_poly.type
_entity_poly.pdbx_seq_one_letter_code
_entity_poly.pdbx_strand_id
1 'polypeptide(L)' 'QEYLNWGVRLIWLVDPNTQTVTVYYPDGSRKTLSGDDILSGEDVIPGFKCHVNELFEW' A
#
# COMPACT_ATOMS: atom_id res chain seq x y z
N GLN A 1 -10.97 -9.87 3.27
CA GLN A 1 -10.82 -10.56 1.96
C GLN A 1 -11.88 -10.14 0.94
N GLU A 2 -13.05 -9.60 1.36
CA GLU A 2 -14.11 -9.19 0.42
C GLU A 2 -13.74 -8.07 -0.58
N TYR A 3 -12.75 -7.23 -0.26
CA TYR A 3 -12.40 -6.07 -1.10
C TYR A 3 -11.70 -6.44 -2.43
N LEU A 4 -11.06 -7.61 -2.53
CA LEU A 4 -10.36 -8.04 -3.75
C LEU A 4 -11.32 -8.58 -4.82
N ASN A 5 -12.55 -8.95 -4.45
CA ASN A 5 -13.48 -9.64 -5.36
C ASN A 5 -14.22 -8.69 -6.32
N TRP A 6 -14.04 -7.37 -6.20
CA TRP A 6 -14.79 -6.38 -7.00
C TRP A 6 -13.95 -5.73 -8.11
N GLY A 7 -12.90 -6.40 -8.58
CA GLY A 7 -12.02 -5.87 -9.64
C GLY A 7 -11.07 -4.76 -9.16
N VAL A 8 -10.86 -4.65 -7.84
CA VAL A 8 -9.91 -3.71 -7.25
C VAL A 8 -8.49 -4.19 -7.57
N ARG A 9 -7.71 -3.31 -8.21
CA ARG A 9 -6.36 -3.64 -8.70
C ARG A 9 -5.24 -3.34 -7.71
N LEU A 10 -5.50 -2.48 -6.72
CA LEU A 10 -4.53 -2.08 -5.71
C LEU A 10 -5.25 -1.70 -4.41
N ILE A 11 -4.83 -2.28 -3.29
CA ILE A 11 -5.33 -1.93 -1.96
C ILE A 11 -4.14 -1.64 -1.07
N TRP A 12 -4.17 -0.51 -0.36
CA TRP A 12 -3.24 -0.18 0.70
C TRP A 12 -3.96 -0.18 2.04
N LEU A 13 -3.51 -1.02 2.96
CA LEU A 13 -3.92 -0.99 4.35
C LEU A 13 -2.86 -0.24 5.14
N VAL A 14 -3.21 0.94 5.61
CA VAL A 14 -2.34 1.79 6.44
C VAL A 14 -2.63 1.51 7.91
N ASP A 15 -1.61 1.14 8.68
CA ASP A 15 -1.71 0.95 10.13
C ASP A 15 -0.82 1.97 10.86
N PRO A 16 -1.41 3.04 11.42
CA PRO A 16 -0.66 4.07 12.16
C PRO A 16 0.01 3.57 13.44
N ASN A 17 -0.49 2.50 14.07
CA ASN A 17 0.10 1.99 15.32
C ASN A 17 1.45 1.35 15.08
N THR A 18 1.60 0.67 13.95
CA THR A 18 2.83 0.01 13.53
C THR A 18 3.64 0.84 12.53
N GLN A 19 3.09 1.96 12.05
CA GLN A 19 3.64 2.79 10.98
C GLN A 19 4.00 1.98 9.73
N THR A 20 3.07 1.11 9.33
CA THR A 20 3.26 0.24 8.16
C THR A 20 2.15 0.43 7.13
N VAL A 21 2.48 0.09 5.88
CA VAL A 21 1.50 -0.02 4.79
C VAL A 21 1.57 -1.44 4.22
N THR A 22 0.44 -2.15 4.23
CA THR A 22 0.33 -3.45 3.56
C THR A 22 -0.37 -3.28 2.22
N VAL A 23 0.36 -3.56 1.15
CA VAL A 23 -0.14 -3.62 -0.23
C VAL A 23 -0.73 -5.01 -0.47
N TYR A 24 -1.99 -5.08 -0.90
CA TYR A 24 -2.61 -6.33 -1.35
C TYR A 24 -2.75 -6.34 -2.87
N TYR A 25 -2.35 -7.46 -3.46
CA TYR A 25 -2.35 -7.70 -4.89
C TYR A 25 -3.55 -8.56 -5.33
N PRO A 26 -3.97 -8.46 -6.61
CA PRO A 26 -5.08 -9.27 -7.14
C PRO A 26 -4.85 -10.79 -7.06
N ASP A 27 -3.60 -11.24 -7.09
CA ASP A 27 -3.24 -12.66 -6.94
C ASP A 27 -3.34 -13.18 -5.50
N GLY A 28 -3.73 -12.31 -4.55
CA GLY A 28 -3.86 -12.62 -3.14
C GLY A 28 -2.54 -12.51 -2.36
N SER A 29 -1.42 -12.20 -3.01
CA SER A 29 -0.17 -11.88 -2.33
C SER A 29 -0.26 -10.51 -1.64
N ARG A 30 0.64 -10.28 -0.69
CA ARG A 30 0.74 -9.00 0.01
C ARG A 30 2.19 -8.66 0.33
N LYS A 31 2.48 -7.37 0.37
CA LYS A 31 3.76 -6.82 0.80
C LYS A 31 3.54 -5.78 1.88
N THR A 32 4.26 -5.89 2.99
CA THR A 32 4.27 -4.87 4.04
C THR A 32 5.50 -3.98 3.84
N LEU A 33 5.30 -2.67 3.91
CA LEU A 33 6.30 -1.61 3.75
C LEU A 33 6.36 -0.78 5.04
N SER A 34 7.55 -0.27 5.38
CA SER A 34 7.76 0.61 6.53
C SER A 34 8.92 1.58 6.33
N GLY A 35 8.97 2.65 7.14
CA GLY A 35 10.09 3.59 7.16
C GLY A 35 10.40 4.19 5.78
N ASP A 36 11.63 3.98 5.30
CA ASP A 36 12.12 4.50 4.02
C ASP A 36 11.69 3.67 2.81
N ASP A 37 10.92 2.59 2.99
CA ASP A 37 10.34 1.86 1.88
C ASP A 37 9.49 2.79 1.01
N ILE A 38 9.53 2.56 -0.31
CA ILE A 38 8.74 3.32 -1.27
C ILE A 38 7.38 2.64 -1.48
N LEU A 39 6.31 3.36 -1.13
CA LEU A 39 4.96 3.03 -1.56
C LEU A 39 4.75 3.58 -2.97
N SER A 40 4.35 2.72 -3.91
CA SER A 40 4.12 3.12 -5.31
C SER A 40 2.71 2.80 -5.76
N GLY A 41 2.17 3.63 -6.66
CA GLY A 41 0.89 3.42 -7.33
C GLY A 41 0.88 2.35 -8.40
N GLU A 42 2.04 1.75 -8.70
CA GLU A 42 2.25 0.77 -9.77
C GLU A 42 1.64 1.25 -11.11
N ASP A 43 0.92 0.40 -11.82
CA ASP A 43 0.20 0.75 -13.05
C ASP A 43 -1.17 1.41 -12.78
N VAL A 44 -1.68 1.33 -11.54
CA VAL A 44 -2.98 1.88 -11.14
C VAL A 44 -2.93 3.40 -10.98
N ILE A 45 -1.84 3.92 -10.40
CA ILE A 45 -1.56 5.36 -10.27
C ILE A 45 -0.14 5.63 -10.79
N PRO A 46 0.05 5.69 -12.12
CA PRO A 46 1.37 5.83 -12.72
C PRO A 46 2.12 7.06 -12.21
N GLY A 47 3.37 6.85 -11.79
CA GLY A 47 4.26 7.91 -11.32
C GLY A 47 4.11 8.26 -9.84
N PHE A 48 3.07 7.77 -9.14
CA PHE A 48 2.98 7.96 -7.70
C PHE A 48 4.05 7.16 -6.96
N LYS A 49 4.82 7.86 -6.11
CA LYS A 49 5.80 7.30 -5.18
C LYS A 49 5.89 8.20 -3.95
N CYS A 50 5.93 7.63 -2.76
CA CYS A 50 6.29 8.32 -1.52
C CYS A 50 7.04 7.37 -0.58
N HIS A 51 7.83 7.90 0.34
CA HIS A 51 8.33 7.10 1.45
C HIS A 51 7.18 6.81 2.43
N VAL A 52 7.23 5.65 3.10
CA VAL A 52 6.16 5.25 4.03
C VAL A 52 6.15 6.13 5.29
N ASN A 53 7.31 6.57 5.77
CA ASN A 53 7.42 7.48 6.92
C ASN A 53 6.66 8.81 6.70
N GLU A 54 6.70 9.38 5.50
CA GLU A 54 5.99 10.63 5.13
C GLU A 54 4.48 10.55 5.41
N LEU A 55 3.89 9.34 5.40
CA LEU A 55 2.47 9.14 5.68
C LEU A 55 2.09 9.37 7.16
N PHE A 56 3.06 9.45 8.07
CA PHE A 56 2.83 9.48 9.52
C PHE A 56 3.39 10.73 10.23
N GLU A 57 3.94 11.71 9.50
CA GLU A 57 4.58 12.92 10.06
C GLU A 57 3.61 14.07 10.45
N TRP A 58 2.42 13.77 11.00
CA TRP A 58 1.31 14.72 11.14
C TRP A 58 1.32 15.51 12.46
#